data_AF-A0A1F8MHQ2-F1
#
_entry.id   AF-A0A1F8MHQ2-F1
#
_cell.length_a   1.000
_cell.length_b   1.000
_cell.length_c   1.000
_cell.angle_alpha   90.00
_cell.angle_beta   90.00
_cell.angle_gamma   90.00
#
_symmetry.space_group_name_H-M   'P 1'
#
loop_
_entity.id
_entity.type
_entity.pdbx_description
1 polymer ?
#
loop_
_entity_poly.entity_id
_entity_poly.type
_entity_poly.pdbx_seq_one_letter_code
_entity_poly.pdbx_strand_id
1 'polypeptide(L)'
;MGTSGCAPYSAAKAAVINLMESYYQALKPYSIGVSCLCPGGIRSNIGESSYTRPKHLENTGYNTNETTIAFMHKHYSYGIDPVELAHIFKKGIENDVLYVVPVPEPEKMMKGIVDRVVNYATAEGMKRQEELNKKRMEEMRKNPNPMMEGAAEAGWGKAREDLTWVKNKGPQT
;
A
#
# COMPACT_ATOMS: atom_id res chain seq x y z
N MET A 1 -5.13 2.48 -3.61
CA MET A 1 -5.03 2.24 -5.08
C MET A 1 -3.99 1.18 -5.34
N GLY A 2 -4.32 0.21 -6.19
CA GLY A 2 -3.43 -0.92 -6.47
C GLY A 2 -2.10 -0.49 -7.09
N THR A 3 -1.04 -1.22 -6.73
CA THR A 3 0.25 -1.16 -7.43
C THR A 3 0.64 -2.59 -7.84
N SER A 4 1.43 -2.70 -8.92
CA SER A 4 1.72 -3.98 -9.60
C SER A 4 2.46 -5.02 -8.74
N GLY A 5 3.03 -4.63 -7.60
CA GLY A 5 3.75 -5.51 -6.68
C GLY A 5 2.98 -5.95 -5.44
N CYS A 6 1.73 -5.51 -5.24
CA CYS A 6 0.98 -5.81 -4.02
C CYS A 6 -0.51 -6.06 -4.27
N ALA A 7 -0.85 -6.72 -5.39
CA ALA A 7 -2.24 -6.89 -5.81
C ALA A 7 -3.13 -7.59 -4.74
N PRO A 8 -2.74 -8.74 -4.13
CA PRO A 8 -3.55 -9.36 -3.08
C PRO A 8 -3.74 -8.46 -1.85
N TYR A 9 -2.66 -7.78 -1.44
CA TYR A 9 -2.69 -6.81 -0.34
C TYR A 9 -3.64 -5.65 -0.65
N SER A 10 -3.54 -5.08 -1.85
CA SER A 10 -4.36 -3.96 -2.31
C SER A 10 -5.84 -4.33 -2.37
N ALA A 11 -6.16 -5.52 -2.88
CA ALA A 11 -7.53 -6.01 -2.95
C ALA A 11 -8.13 -6.16 -1.54
N ALA A 12 -7.41 -6.82 -0.63
CA ALA A 12 -7.86 -7.00 0.74
C ALA A 12 -8.07 -5.66 1.47
N LYS A 13 -7.15 -4.70 1.33
CA LYS A 13 -7.27 -3.38 1.97
C LYS A 13 -8.41 -2.54 1.37
N ALA A 14 -8.65 -2.63 0.06
CA ALA A 14 -9.81 -1.98 -0.56
C ALA A 14 -11.14 -2.57 -0.05
N ALA A 15 -11.22 -3.89 0.13
CA ALA A 15 -12.40 -4.54 0.70
C ALA A 15 -12.68 -4.07 2.14
N VAL A 16 -11.65 -3.97 2.98
CA VAL A 16 -11.78 -3.43 4.35
C VAL A 16 -12.28 -1.99 4.33
N ILE A 17 -11.73 -1.14 3.46
CA ILE A 17 -12.17 0.26 3.32
C ILE A 17 -13.67 0.33 3.01
N ASN A 18 -14.14 -0.37 1.98
CA ASN A 18 -15.55 -0.37 1.61
C ASN A 18 -16.46 -0.97 2.70
N LEU A 19 -15.96 -1.98 3.44
CA LEU A 19 -16.67 -2.53 4.58
C LEU A 19 -16.86 -1.47 5.68
N MET A 20 -15.81 -0.71 5.99
CA MET A 20 -15.89 0.35 7.01
C MET A 20 -16.83 1.48 6.59
N GLU A 21 -16.85 1.88 5.31
CA GLU A 21 -17.85 2.84 4.80
C GLU A 21 -19.29 2.34 4.97
N SER A 22 -19.51 1.05 4.69
CA SER A 22 -20.83 0.42 4.83
C SER A 22 -21.26 0.42 6.30
N TYR A 23 -20.36 0.08 7.22
CA TYR A 23 -20.63 0.11 8.66
C TYR A 23 -20.85 1.51 9.19
N TYR A 24 -20.08 2.51 8.73
CA TYR A 24 -20.29 3.90 9.11
C TYR A 24 -21.72 4.38 8.84
N GLN A 25 -22.31 3.96 7.72
CA GLN A 25 -23.71 4.26 7.40
C GLN A 25 -24.69 3.38 8.19
N ALA A 26 -24.47 2.07 8.21
CA ALA A 26 -25.41 1.11 8.76
C ALA A 26 -25.51 1.13 10.30
N LEU A 27 -24.43 1.50 10.98
CA LEU A 27 -24.35 1.46 12.45
C LEU A 27 -24.73 2.78 13.11
N LYS A 28 -24.84 3.88 12.34
CA LYS A 28 -25.22 5.21 12.83
C LYS A 28 -26.54 5.22 13.64
N PRO A 29 -27.61 4.49 13.28
CA PRO A 29 -28.84 4.43 14.07
C PRO A 29 -28.67 3.84 15.48
N TYR A 30 -27.59 3.11 15.73
CA TYR A 30 -27.29 2.47 17.01
C TYR A 30 -26.27 3.27 17.85
N SER A 31 -25.95 4.50 17.45
CA SER A 31 -24.95 5.36 18.12
C SER A 31 -23.55 4.73 18.19
N ILE A 32 -23.18 3.96 17.16
CA ILE A 32 -21.85 3.35 17.02
C ILE A 32 -21.08 4.10 15.93
N GLY A 33 -19.97 4.74 16.30
CA GLY A 33 -19.04 5.38 15.38
C GLY A 33 -18.10 4.38 14.70
N VAL A 34 -17.59 4.72 13.52
CA VAL A 34 -16.69 3.87 12.72
C VAL A 34 -15.55 4.71 12.16
N SER A 35 -14.32 4.25 12.38
CA SER A 35 -13.10 4.83 11.82
C SER A 35 -12.25 3.76 11.15
N CYS A 36 -11.71 4.09 9.97
CA CYS A 36 -10.81 3.27 9.18
C CYS A 36 -9.43 3.93 9.13
N LEU A 37 -8.43 3.29 9.76
CA LEU A 37 -7.05 3.74 9.74
C LEU A 37 -6.39 3.35 8.39
N CYS A 38 -5.89 4.34 7.67
CA CYS A 38 -5.29 4.21 6.34
C CYS A 38 -3.84 4.73 6.32
N PRO A 39 -2.90 4.02 6.97
CA PRO A 39 -1.53 4.49 7.14
C PRO A 39 -0.66 4.22 5.92
N GLY A 40 0.45 4.97 5.83
CA GLY A 40 1.59 4.64 4.98
C GLY A 40 2.49 3.58 5.63
N GLY A 41 3.82 3.76 5.54
CA GLY A 41 4.77 2.90 6.24
C GLY A 41 4.73 3.10 7.75
N ILE A 42 4.79 2.00 8.51
CA ILE A 42 4.83 1.99 9.98
C ILE A 42 6.08 1.21 10.41
N ARG A 43 6.80 1.71 11.42
CA ARG A 43 7.88 0.95 12.08
C ARG A 43 7.30 -0.26 12.81
N SER A 44 7.25 -1.39 12.12
CA SER A 44 6.60 -2.63 12.56
C SER A 44 7.27 -3.86 11.96
N ASN A 45 6.87 -5.04 12.42
CA ASN A 45 7.36 -6.33 11.94
C ASN A 45 6.62 -6.85 10.70
N ILE A 46 5.91 -6.00 9.93
CA ILE A 46 5.14 -6.47 8.77
C ILE A 46 6.02 -7.15 7.68
N GLY A 47 7.31 -6.81 7.64
CA GLY A 47 8.31 -7.49 6.79
C GLY A 47 8.46 -8.99 7.11
N GLU A 48 8.12 -9.41 8.33
CA GLU A 48 8.19 -10.79 8.83
C GLU A 48 6.89 -11.59 8.59
N SER A 49 5.95 -11.05 7.82
CA SER A 49 4.62 -11.66 7.62
C SER A 49 4.61 -13.10 7.08
N SER A 50 5.73 -13.59 6.53
CA SER A 50 5.92 -14.98 6.14
C SER A 50 6.01 -15.93 7.34
N TYR A 51 6.52 -15.50 8.49
CA TYR A 51 6.69 -16.34 9.68
C TYR A 51 5.36 -16.78 10.30
N THR A 52 4.30 -16.00 10.08
CA THR A 52 2.94 -16.30 10.58
C THR A 52 2.03 -16.88 9.49
N ARG A 53 2.58 -17.20 8.30
CA ARG A 53 1.81 -17.79 7.21
C ARG A 53 1.33 -19.19 7.61
N PRO A 54 0.03 -19.50 7.49
CA PRO A 54 -0.48 -20.84 7.80
C PRO A 54 0.22 -21.93 6.98
N LYS A 55 0.49 -23.08 7.61
CA LYS A 55 1.21 -24.21 6.98
C LYS A 55 0.63 -24.63 5.62
N HIS A 56 -0.70 -24.71 5.50
CA HIS A 56 -1.37 -25.06 4.24
C HIS A 56 -1.21 -24.01 3.12
N LEU A 57 -0.67 -22.83 3.43
CA LEU A 57 -0.36 -21.76 2.49
C LEU A 57 1.14 -21.48 2.37
N GLU A 58 2.02 -22.23 3.04
CA GLU A 58 3.46 -21.96 3.13
C GLU A 58 4.13 -21.76 1.76
N ASN A 59 3.65 -22.48 0.75
CA ASN A 59 4.15 -22.43 -0.62
C ASN A 59 3.50 -21.32 -1.49
N THR A 60 2.82 -20.34 -0.89
CA THR A 60 2.19 -19.20 -1.59
C THR A 60 2.84 -17.87 -1.22
N GLY A 61 2.68 -16.84 -2.05
CA GLY A 61 3.16 -15.48 -1.78
C GLY A 61 4.33 -15.06 -2.66
N TYR A 62 4.99 -13.97 -2.26
CA TYR A 62 6.13 -13.39 -2.97
C TYR A 62 7.46 -14.05 -2.56
N ASN A 63 8.55 -13.67 -3.23
CA ASN A 63 9.89 -13.99 -2.75
C ASN A 63 10.11 -13.42 -1.36
N THR A 64 10.22 -14.30 -0.36
CA THR A 64 10.47 -13.94 1.02
C THR A 64 11.57 -14.84 1.59
N ASN A 65 12.75 -14.25 1.73
CA ASN A 65 13.97 -14.81 2.33
C ASN A 65 14.61 -13.77 3.27
N GLU A 66 15.67 -14.16 3.96
CA GLU A 66 16.37 -13.29 4.92
C GLU A 66 16.75 -11.92 4.32
N THR A 67 17.26 -11.88 3.08
CA THR A 67 17.64 -10.64 2.39
C THR A 67 16.44 -9.74 2.13
N THR A 68 15.32 -10.30 1.64
CA THR A 68 14.08 -9.52 1.42
C THR A 68 13.50 -9.00 2.74
N ILE A 69 13.58 -9.80 3.82
CA ILE A 69 13.08 -9.42 5.14
C ILE A 69 13.93 -8.29 5.72
N ALA A 70 15.26 -8.39 5.64
CA ALA A 70 16.19 -7.35 6.04
C ALA A 70 15.94 -6.03 5.28
N PHE A 71 15.71 -6.11 3.96
CA PHE A 71 15.30 -4.96 3.16
C PHE A 71 13.98 -4.36 3.68
N MET A 72 12.96 -5.18 3.95
CA MET A 72 11.68 -4.71 4.47
C MET A 72 11.83 -4.04 5.84
N HIS A 73 12.68 -4.56 6.73
CA HIS A 73 12.97 -3.89 8.01
C HIS A 73 13.59 -2.51 7.80
N LYS A 74 14.58 -2.38 6.91
CA LYS A 74 15.14 -1.08 6.53
C LYS A 74 14.06 -0.17 5.92
N HIS A 75 13.23 -0.68 5.03
CA HIS A 75 12.17 0.10 4.38
C HIS A 75 11.17 0.66 5.40
N TYR A 76 10.69 -0.19 6.31
CA TYR A 76 9.71 0.19 7.32
C TYR A 76 10.32 0.96 8.50
N SER A 77 11.65 0.97 8.69
CA SER A 77 12.30 1.78 9.73
C SER A 77 12.14 3.29 9.52
N TYR A 78 11.78 3.73 8.31
CA TYR A 78 11.44 5.12 8.00
C TYR A 78 9.94 5.43 8.21
N GLY A 79 9.14 4.44 8.61
CA GLY A 79 7.72 4.61 8.86
C GLY A 79 7.42 5.45 10.10
N ILE A 80 6.14 5.79 10.27
CA ILE A 80 5.65 6.45 11.48
C ILE A 80 5.90 5.54 12.71
N ASP A 81 6.17 6.18 13.85
CA ASP A 81 6.18 5.49 15.13
C ASP A 81 4.79 4.89 15.46
N PRO A 82 4.69 3.63 15.93
CA PRO A 82 3.40 3.03 16.25
C PRO A 82 2.64 3.76 17.37
N VAL A 83 3.32 4.35 18.35
CA VAL A 83 2.69 5.11 19.44
C VAL A 83 2.16 6.45 18.92
N GLU A 84 2.94 7.14 18.09
CA GLU A 84 2.47 8.35 17.40
C GLU A 84 1.23 8.08 16.53
N LEU A 85 1.27 7.00 15.75
CA LEU A 85 0.13 6.56 14.94
C LEU A 85 -1.10 6.26 15.80
N ALA A 86 -0.93 5.63 16.97
CA ALA A 86 -2.02 5.37 17.90
C ALA A 86 -2.65 6.67 18.42
N HIS A 87 -1.85 7.70 18.70
CA HIS A 87 -2.38 9.01 19.09
C HIS A 87 -3.16 9.70 17.96
N ILE A 88 -2.69 9.62 16.72
CA ILE A 88 -3.42 10.13 15.55
C ILE A 88 -4.73 9.36 15.39
N PHE A 89 -4.70 8.04 15.50
CA PHE A 89 -5.88 7.20 15.36
C PHE A 89 -6.93 7.46 16.45
N LYS A 90 -6.49 7.57 17.71
CA LYS A 90 -7.33 7.95 18.84
C LYS A 90 -8.07 9.27 18.57
N LYS A 91 -7.35 10.30 18.11
CA LYS A 91 -7.97 11.59 17.75
C LYS A 91 -8.98 11.44 16.62
N GLY A 92 -8.71 10.58 15.63
CA GLY A 92 -9.66 10.27 14.56
C GLY A 92 -10.97 9.67 15.10
N ILE A 93 -10.87 8.70 16.02
CA ILE A 93 -12.03 8.08 16.67
C ILE A 93 -12.81 9.13 17.50
N GLU A 94 -12.11 9.91 18.32
CA GLU A 94 -12.75 10.93 19.20
C GLU A 94 -13.47 12.03 18.42
N ASN A 95 -13.09 12.28 17.17
CA ASN A 95 -13.69 13.29 16.30
C ASN A 95 -14.64 12.70 15.24
N ASP A 96 -15.03 11.43 15.37
CA ASP A 96 -15.92 10.72 14.42
C ASP A 96 -15.43 10.80 12.96
N VAL A 97 -14.11 10.70 12.76
CA VAL A 97 -13.49 10.71 11.44
C VAL A 97 -13.52 9.30 10.86
N LEU A 98 -14.23 9.13 9.73
CA LEU A 98 -14.27 7.85 9.02
C LEU A 98 -12.90 7.47 8.44
N TYR A 99 -12.24 8.37 7.72
CA TYR A 99 -10.95 8.10 7.08
C TYR A 99 -9.80 8.75 7.82
N VAL A 100 -9.10 7.97 8.65
CA VAL A 100 -7.93 8.44 9.37
C VAL A 100 -6.69 8.18 8.51
N VAL A 101 -6.25 9.21 7.78
CA VAL A 101 -5.05 9.17 6.94
C VAL A 101 -3.94 9.97 7.64
N PRO A 102 -2.89 9.34 8.20
CA PRO A 102 -1.89 9.99 9.05
C PRO A 102 -0.85 10.75 8.21
N VAL A 103 -1.30 11.83 7.57
CA VAL A 103 -0.45 12.76 6.79
C VAL A 103 -0.92 14.20 7.05
N PRO A 104 -0.07 15.22 6.84
CA PRO A 104 -0.44 16.61 7.13
C PRO A 104 -1.65 17.14 6.33
N GLU A 105 -1.78 16.73 5.06
CA GLU A 105 -2.85 17.17 4.16
C GLU A 105 -3.67 15.97 3.63
N PRO A 106 -4.53 15.34 4.45
CA PRO A 106 -5.22 14.10 4.09
C PRO A 106 -6.17 14.29 2.91
N GLU A 107 -6.90 15.42 2.84
CA GLU A 107 -7.82 15.70 1.73
C GLU A 107 -7.10 15.81 0.38
N LYS A 108 -5.92 16.44 0.36
CA LYS A 108 -5.11 16.54 -0.86
C LYS A 108 -4.63 15.18 -1.34
N MET A 109 -4.22 14.31 -0.42
CA MET A 109 -3.89 12.92 -0.74
C MET A 109 -5.09 12.18 -1.32
N MET A 110 -6.27 12.32 -0.72
CA MET A 110 -7.49 11.66 -1.19
C MET A 110 -7.94 12.19 -2.55
N LYS A 111 -7.88 13.51 -2.80
CA LYS A 111 -8.15 14.11 -4.12
C LYS A 111 -7.25 13.51 -5.19
N GLY A 112 -5.94 13.42 -4.96
CA GLY A 112 -5.02 12.81 -5.93
C GLY A 112 -5.32 11.32 -6.21
N ILE A 113 -5.88 10.60 -5.24
CA ILE A 113 -6.37 9.23 -5.46
C ILE A 113 -7.60 9.23 -6.38
N VAL A 114 -8.59 10.07 -6.08
CA VAL A 114 -9.84 10.18 -6.86
C VAL A 114 -9.57 10.67 -8.27
N ASP A 115 -8.72 11.68 -8.46
CA ASP A 115 -8.35 12.21 -9.78
C ASP A 115 -7.77 11.12 -10.69
N ARG A 116 -6.96 10.22 -10.12
CA ARG A 116 -6.42 9.08 -10.87
C ARG A 116 -7.52 8.07 -11.22
N VAL A 117 -8.50 7.83 -10.35
CA VAL A 117 -9.65 6.98 -10.67
C VAL A 117 -10.50 7.61 -11.79
N VAL A 118 -10.73 8.93 -11.74
CA VAL A 118 -11.41 9.69 -12.80
C VAL A 118 -10.69 9.51 -14.13
N ASN A 119 -9.35 9.61 -14.14
CA ASN A 119 -8.57 9.39 -15.35
C ASN A 119 -8.74 7.96 -15.91
N TYR A 120 -8.88 6.94 -15.06
CA TYR A 120 -9.09 5.57 -15.52
C TYR A 120 -10.46 5.31 -16.16
N ALA A 121 -11.41 6.23 -16.02
CA ALA A 121 -12.77 6.04 -16.52
C ALA A 121 -12.94 6.32 -18.04
N THR A 122 -11.95 6.94 -18.70
CA THR A 122 -12.04 7.32 -20.13
C THR A 122 -10.74 7.09 -20.89
N ALA A 123 -10.82 6.93 -22.22
CA ALA A 123 -9.63 6.79 -23.06
C ALA A 123 -8.73 8.04 -23.03
N GLU A 124 -9.32 9.24 -22.98
CA GLU A 124 -8.57 10.49 -22.85
C GLU A 124 -7.90 10.59 -21.46
N GLY A 125 -8.62 10.22 -20.41
CA GLY A 125 -8.09 10.14 -19.06
C GLY A 125 -6.93 9.15 -18.95
N MET A 126 -7.00 8.00 -19.63
CA MET A 126 -5.90 7.03 -19.68
C MET A 126 -4.64 7.63 -20.31
N LYS A 127 -4.77 8.35 -21.44
CA LYS A 127 -3.64 9.08 -22.06
C LYS A 127 -3.05 10.11 -21.10
N ARG A 128 -3.90 10.88 -20.43
CA ARG A 128 -3.49 11.86 -19.41
C ARG A 128 -2.74 11.19 -18.26
N GLN A 129 -3.22 10.06 -17.78
CA GLN A 129 -2.59 9.32 -16.69
C GLN A 129 -1.26 8.71 -17.11
N GLU A 130 -1.12 8.26 -18.35
CA GLU A 130 0.15 7.77 -18.89
C GLU A 130 1.21 8.88 -18.89
N GLU A 131 0.85 10.09 -19.34
CA GLU A 131 1.75 11.25 -19.30
C GLU A 131 2.12 11.66 -17.87
N LEU A 132 1.14 11.63 -16.94
CA LEU A 132 1.41 11.84 -15.51
C LEU A 132 2.35 10.77 -14.94
N ASN A 133 2.19 9.50 -15.34
CA ASN A 133 3.07 8.42 -14.92
C ASN A 133 4.49 8.62 -15.47
N LYS A 134 4.65 9.01 -16.75
CA LYS A 134 5.97 9.31 -17.34
C LYS A 134 6.68 10.42 -16.57
N LYS A 135 5.98 11.53 -16.31
CA LYS A 135 6.51 12.65 -15.50
C LYS A 135 6.93 12.19 -14.11
N ARG A 136 6.07 11.44 -13.42
CA ARG A 136 6.36 10.88 -12.09
C ARG A 136 7.58 9.97 -12.11
N MET A 137 7.72 9.12 -13.12
CA MET A 137 8.88 8.23 -13.26
C MET A 137 10.17 9.02 -13.51
N GLU A 138 10.11 10.10 -14.29
CA GLU A 138 11.24 11.00 -14.52
C GLU A 138 11.65 11.73 -13.22
N GLU A 139 10.69 12.25 -12.47
CA GLU A 139 10.94 12.87 -11.16
C GLU A 139 11.56 11.87 -10.18
N MET A 140 11.04 10.64 -10.12
CA MET A 140 11.62 9.57 -9.28
C MET A 140 13.05 9.20 -9.68
N ARG A 141 13.39 9.29 -10.97
CA ARG A 141 14.78 9.08 -11.43
C ARG A 141 15.71 10.22 -11.01
N LYS A 142 15.21 11.46 -11.01
CA LYS A 142 15.97 12.64 -10.55
C LYS A 142 16.16 12.63 -9.04
N ASN A 143 15.15 12.20 -8.31
CA ASN A 143 15.11 12.16 -6.85
C ASN A 143 14.87 10.72 -6.36
N PRO A 144 15.89 9.86 -6.39
CA PRO A 144 15.74 8.47 -5.96
C PRO A 144 15.30 8.40 -4.50
N ASN A 145 14.30 7.56 -4.22
CA ASN A 145 13.82 7.37 -2.86
C ASN A 145 14.82 6.49 -2.08
N PRO A 146 15.50 7.02 -1.05
CA PRO A 146 16.45 6.25 -0.25
C PRO A 146 15.80 5.05 0.45
N MET A 147 14.48 5.09 0.71
CA MET A 147 13.73 3.98 1.30
C MET A 147 13.61 2.76 0.36
N MET A 148 13.90 2.93 -0.94
CA MET A 148 13.85 1.86 -1.94
C MET A 148 15.24 1.36 -2.35
N GLU A 149 16.30 1.92 -1.77
CA GLU A 149 17.67 1.51 -2.01
C GLU A 149 17.89 0.05 -1.57
N GLY A 150 18.44 -0.78 -2.45
CA GLY A 150 18.68 -2.21 -2.19
C GLY A 150 17.49 -3.12 -2.51
N ALA A 151 16.34 -2.58 -2.95
CA ALA A 151 15.13 -3.36 -3.20
C ALA A 151 15.34 -4.42 -4.31
N ALA A 152 16.00 -4.03 -5.40
CA ALA A 152 16.19 -4.90 -6.56
C ALA A 152 17.19 -6.02 -6.27
N GLU A 153 18.27 -5.70 -5.56
CA GLU A 153 19.32 -6.59 -5.09
C GLU A 153 18.76 -7.59 -4.08
N ALA A 154 17.91 -7.12 -3.16
CA ALA A 154 17.23 -7.97 -2.20
C ALA A 154 16.20 -8.92 -2.86
N GLY A 155 15.85 -8.72 -4.13
CA GLY A 155 14.85 -9.51 -4.82
C GLY A 155 13.41 -9.16 -4.41
N TRP A 156 13.19 -7.97 -3.85
CA TRP A 156 11.87 -7.47 -3.49
C TRP A 156 10.97 -7.33 -4.72
N GLY A 157 9.73 -7.82 -4.59
CA GLY A 157 8.76 -7.81 -5.69
C GLY A 157 9.07 -8.79 -6.84
N LYS A 158 10.10 -9.64 -6.71
CA LYS A 158 10.36 -10.72 -7.67
C LYS A 158 9.54 -11.97 -7.32
N ALA A 159 9.30 -12.78 -8.34
CA ALA A 159 8.84 -14.15 -8.16
C ALA A 159 9.90 -14.99 -7.43
N ARG A 160 9.47 -16.05 -6.76
CA ARG A 160 10.41 -17.05 -6.23
C ARG A 160 11.08 -17.82 -7.37
N GLU A 161 12.30 -18.27 -7.14
CA GLU A 161 13.11 -18.98 -8.14
C GLU A 161 12.58 -20.38 -8.49
N ASP A 162 11.81 -21.00 -7.60
CA ASP A 162 11.17 -22.31 -7.79
C ASP A 162 9.97 -22.27 -8.75
N LEU A 163 9.50 -21.08 -9.16
CA LEU A 163 8.33 -20.94 -10.02
C LEU A 163 8.69 -21.09 -11.50
N THR A 164 8.42 -22.27 -12.06
CA THR A 164 8.75 -22.64 -13.45
C THR A 164 7.85 -22.02 -14.53
N TRP A 165 6.70 -21.46 -14.14
CA TRP A 165 5.73 -20.83 -15.05
C TRP A 165 5.93 -19.32 -15.19
N VAL A 166 6.86 -18.72 -14.43
CA VAL A 166 7.21 -17.31 -14.54
C VAL A 166 8.23 -17.15 -15.66
N LYS A 167 7.81 -16.50 -16.76
CA LYS A 167 8.70 -16.23 -17.89
C LYS A 167 9.64 -15.07 -17.56
N ASN A 168 10.87 -15.13 -18.07
CA ASN A 168 11.78 -13.98 -18.07
C ASN A 168 11.08 -12.78 -18.70
N LYS A 169 11.33 -11.57 -18.18
CA LYS A 169 10.80 -10.33 -18.76
C LYS A 169 11.17 -10.29 -20.25
N GLY A 170 10.16 -10.35 -21.12
CA GLY A 170 10.34 -10.08 -22.55
C GLY A 170 10.76 -8.62 -22.78
N PRO A 171 11.17 -8.25 -24.00
CA PRO A 171 11.42 -6.86 -24.34
C PRO A 171 10.19 -6.01 -23.97
N GLN A 172 10.42 -4.93 -23.23
CA GLN A 172 9.36 -3.97 -22.91
C GLN A 172 8.90 -3.33 -24.22
N THR A 173 7.69 -3.67 -24.68
CA THR A 173 6.99 -2.97 -25.76
C THR A 173 6.39 -1.69 -25.25
#